data_AF-A0A0U3ETW4-F1
#
_entry.id   AF-A0A0U3ETW4-F1
#
_cell.length_a   1.000
_cell.length_b   1.000
_cell.length_c   1.000
_cell.angle_alpha   90.00
_cell.angle_beta   90.00
_cell.angle_gamma   90.00
#
_symmetry.space_group_name_H-M   'P 1'
#
loop_
_entity.id
_entity.type
_entity.pdbx_description
1 polymer ?
#
loop_
_entity_poly.entity_id
_entity_poly.type
_entity_poly.pdbx_seq_one_letter_code
_entity_poly.pdbx_strand_id
1 'polypeptide(L)'
;MFFLVRKAFWLVLVLAMVPFFAGKEQAGGFNVDPVAAFMAAQATVSDLTGFCGRNPQACETGGEALAAIGANARDGAKLVYQYFDGAEAGSGTNDPALAAHPAPGDVTGSIPAPDGTSGGELSIPSWHLPAPEIAQQNSSVPEASFGPVPRPNPRSVPRV
;
A
#
# COMPACT_ATOMS: atom_id res chain seq x y z
N MET A 1 -19.99 -34.61 -22.38
CA MET A 1 -19.19 -34.03 -21.28
C MET A 1 -17.93 -33.26 -21.73
N PHE A 2 -17.55 -33.21 -23.01
CA PHE A 2 -16.29 -32.58 -23.47
C PHE A 2 -16.30 -31.04 -23.65
N PHE A 3 -17.44 -30.38 -23.41
CA PHE A 3 -17.58 -28.93 -23.60
C PHE A 3 -16.78 -28.12 -22.56
N LEU A 4 -16.77 -28.58 -21.31
CA LEU A 4 -16.03 -27.93 -20.22
C LEU A 4 -14.52 -28.01 -20.44
N VAL A 5 -14.02 -29.16 -20.91
CA VAL A 5 -12.59 -29.34 -21.22
C VAL A 5 -12.15 -28.40 -22.35
N ARG A 6 -12.98 -28.22 -23.38
CA ARG A 6 -12.70 -27.27 -24.47
C ARG A 6 -12.64 -25.84 -23.96
N LYS A 7 -13.59 -25.42 -23.10
CA LYS A 7 -13.64 -24.05 -22.54
C LYS A 7 -12.52 -23.78 -21.53
N ALA A 8 -12.22 -24.73 -20.65
CA ALA A 8 -11.10 -24.63 -19.72
C ALA A 8 -9.76 -24.54 -20.47
N PHE A 9 -9.58 -25.33 -21.53
CA PHE A 9 -8.41 -25.23 -22.40
C PHE A 9 -8.29 -23.83 -23.04
N TRP A 10 -9.38 -23.29 -23.56
CA TRP A 10 -9.38 -21.94 -24.14
C TRP A 10 -9.10 -20.85 -23.09
N LEU A 11 -9.61 -20.98 -21.87
CA LEU A 11 -9.31 -20.04 -20.79
C LEU A 11 -7.83 -20.08 -20.39
N VAL A 12 -7.26 -21.26 -20.21
CA VAL A 12 -5.82 -21.42 -19.89
C VAL A 12 -4.95 -20.86 -21.01
N LEU A 13 -5.31 -21.10 -22.28
CA LEU A 13 -4.60 -20.54 -23.43
C LEU A 13 -4.65 -19.01 -23.44
N VAL A 14 -5.82 -18.42 -23.22
CA VAL A 14 -5.98 -16.95 -23.15
C VAL A 14 -5.18 -16.38 -21.99
N LEU A 15 -5.26 -16.97 -20.80
CA LEU A 15 -4.55 -16.52 -19.61
C LEU A 15 -3.03 -16.61 -19.79
N ALA A 16 -2.54 -17.65 -20.46
CA ALA A 16 -1.14 -17.78 -20.85
C ALA A 16 -0.71 -16.74 -21.90
N MET A 17 -1.64 -16.24 -22.72
CA MET A 17 -1.37 -15.23 -23.75
C MET A 17 -1.36 -13.79 -23.21
N VAL A 18 -2.07 -13.49 -22.11
CA VAL A 18 -2.09 -12.17 -21.44
C VAL A 18 -0.68 -11.58 -21.21
N PRO A 19 0.31 -12.29 -20.62
CA PRO A 19 1.65 -11.72 -20.41
C PRO A 19 2.40 -11.40 -21.70
N PHE A 20 2.04 -12.02 -22.84
CA PHE A 20 2.62 -11.70 -24.14
C PHE A 20 2.06 -10.41 -24.75
N PHE A 21 0.81 -10.07 -24.45
CA PHE A 21 0.20 -8.79 -24.85
C PHE A 21 0.49 -7.65 -23.86
N ALA A 22 0.94 -7.97 -22.64
CA ALA A 22 1.30 -7.00 -21.61
C ALA A 22 2.63 -6.26 -21.87
N GLY A 23 3.31 -6.52 -22.99
CA GLY A 23 4.53 -5.83 -23.35
C GLY A 23 4.52 -5.34 -24.78
N LYS A 24 4.39 -4.02 -24.98
CA LYS A 24 5.49 -3.25 -25.60
C LYS A 24 5.27 -1.75 -25.80
N GLU A 25 4.10 -1.16 -25.63
CA GLU A 25 3.98 0.30 -25.80
C GLU A 25 3.02 0.94 -24.79
N GLN A 26 3.58 1.36 -23.66
CA GLN A 26 3.03 2.47 -22.89
C GLN A 26 4.18 3.45 -22.69
N ALA A 27 4.25 4.45 -23.56
CA ALA A 27 5.15 5.58 -23.40
C ALA A 27 4.81 6.29 -22.07
N GLY A 28 5.51 5.91 -21.00
CA GLY A 28 5.30 6.42 -19.63
C GLY A 28 4.79 5.41 -18.59
N GLY A 29 4.59 4.12 -18.94
CA GLY A 29 4.11 3.11 -18.00
C GLY A 29 5.24 2.42 -17.21
N PHE A 30 5.06 2.26 -15.89
CA PHE A 30 5.94 1.48 -15.02
C PHE A 30 5.92 0.00 -15.45
N ASN A 31 6.93 -0.41 -16.22
CA ASN A 31 7.10 -1.78 -16.70
C ASN A 31 7.76 -2.60 -15.60
N VAL A 32 6.97 -3.24 -14.74
CA VAL A 32 7.48 -4.14 -13.69
C VAL A 32 7.37 -5.57 -14.18
N ASP A 33 8.49 -6.28 -14.21
CA ASP A 33 8.46 -7.73 -14.38
C ASP A 33 7.92 -8.37 -13.10
N PRO A 34 6.78 -9.10 -13.14
CA PRO A 34 6.19 -9.75 -11.97
C PRO A 34 7.16 -10.73 -11.30
N VAL A 35 8.01 -11.40 -12.08
CA VAL A 35 8.99 -12.36 -11.55
C VAL A 35 10.09 -11.63 -10.80
N ALA A 36 10.66 -10.57 -11.38
CA ALA A 36 11.63 -9.71 -10.70
C ALA A 36 11.06 -9.08 -9.42
N ALA A 37 9.81 -8.62 -9.43
CA ALA A 37 9.16 -8.05 -8.26
C ALA A 37 9.01 -9.06 -7.12
N PHE A 38 8.62 -10.30 -7.43
CA PHE A 38 8.53 -11.37 -6.44
C PHE A 38 9.90 -11.71 -5.84
N MET A 39 10.93 -11.82 -6.69
CA MET A 39 12.30 -12.09 -6.22
C MET A 39 12.84 -10.95 -5.35
N ALA A 40 12.57 -9.69 -5.72
CA ALA A 40 12.94 -8.53 -4.94
C ALA A 40 12.24 -8.52 -3.57
N ALA A 41 10.93 -8.81 -3.53
CA ALA A 41 10.19 -8.89 -2.28
C ALA A 41 10.75 -9.98 -1.35
N GLN A 42 11.08 -11.17 -1.88
CA GLN A 42 11.71 -12.24 -1.12
C GLN A 42 13.07 -11.81 -0.56
N ALA A 43 13.88 -11.10 -1.36
CA ALA A 43 15.16 -10.56 -0.92
C ALA A 43 14.97 -9.55 0.24
N THR A 44 13.97 -8.67 0.15
CA THR A 44 13.63 -7.74 1.23
C THR A 44 13.21 -8.46 2.50
N VAL A 45 12.36 -9.49 2.41
CA VAL A 45 11.96 -10.28 3.58
C VAL A 45 13.19 -10.94 4.23
N SER A 46 14.10 -11.47 3.43
CA SER A 46 15.36 -12.04 3.94
C SER A 46 16.20 -10.99 4.69
N ASP A 47 16.30 -9.75 4.19
CA ASP A 47 17.05 -8.69 4.87
C ASP A 47 16.38 -8.25 6.18
N LEU A 48 15.05 -8.15 6.19
CA LEU A 48 14.28 -7.82 7.39
C LEU A 48 14.52 -8.81 8.52
N THR A 49 14.65 -10.12 8.24
CA THR A 49 14.97 -11.09 9.29
C THR A 49 16.30 -10.78 9.98
N GLY A 50 17.33 -10.39 9.22
CA GLY A 50 18.62 -9.98 9.76
C GLY A 50 18.56 -8.65 10.50
N PHE A 51 17.74 -7.70 10.03
CA PHE A 51 17.51 -6.42 10.71
C PHE A 51 16.78 -6.61 12.05
N CYS A 52 15.73 -7.43 12.10
CA CYS A 52 14.99 -7.73 13.32
C CYS A 52 15.86 -8.40 14.38
N GLY A 53 16.79 -9.27 13.97
CA GLY A 53 17.76 -9.86 14.90
C GLY A 53 18.66 -8.82 15.59
N ARG A 54 18.92 -7.67 14.93
CA ARG A 54 19.72 -6.57 15.50
C ARG A 54 18.87 -5.52 16.23
N ASN A 55 17.61 -5.33 15.82
CA ASN A 55 16.71 -4.32 16.36
C ASN A 55 15.32 -4.92 16.67
N PRO A 56 15.18 -5.69 17.76
CA PRO A 56 13.93 -6.40 18.06
C PRO A 56 12.75 -5.46 18.32
N GLN A 57 12.98 -4.34 19.02
CA GLN A 57 11.91 -3.39 19.34
C GLN A 57 11.31 -2.73 18.08
N ALA A 58 12.13 -2.46 17.06
CA ALA A 58 11.65 -1.91 15.79
C ALA A 58 10.72 -2.87 15.04
N CYS A 59 11.00 -4.18 15.08
CA CYS A 59 10.15 -5.18 14.44
C CYS A 59 8.89 -5.51 15.24
N GLU A 60 8.91 -5.37 16.58
CA GLU A 60 7.71 -5.51 17.41
C GLU A 60 6.69 -4.40 17.08
N THR A 61 7.11 -3.13 17.21
CA THR A 61 6.25 -1.99 16.89
C THR A 61 5.90 -1.93 15.39
N GLY A 62 6.85 -2.27 14.51
CA GLY A 62 6.58 -2.36 13.07
C GLY A 62 5.61 -3.48 12.70
N GLY A 63 5.67 -4.61 13.41
CA GLY A 63 4.76 -5.74 13.23
C GLY A 63 3.32 -5.39 13.62
N GLU A 64 3.12 -4.67 14.73
CA GLU A 64 1.82 -4.17 15.13
C GLU A 64 1.23 -3.21 14.10
N ALA A 65 2.04 -2.28 13.58
CA ALA A 65 1.63 -1.35 12.54
C ALA A 65 1.26 -2.07 11.22
N LEU A 66 2.09 -3.02 10.78
CA LEU A 66 1.84 -3.82 9.58
C LEU A 66 0.59 -4.70 9.74
N ALA A 67 0.31 -5.23 10.94
CA ALA A 67 -0.90 -5.99 11.19
C ALA A 67 -2.18 -5.15 11.02
N ALA A 68 -2.17 -3.92 11.53
CA ALA A 68 -3.29 -2.99 11.34
C ALA A 68 -3.49 -2.62 9.86
N ILE A 69 -2.40 -2.31 9.14
CA ILE A 69 -2.47 -2.03 7.69
C ILE A 69 -2.98 -3.25 6.92
N GLY A 70 -2.48 -4.45 7.27
CA GLY A 70 -2.85 -5.70 6.63
C GLY A 70 -4.32 -6.07 6.80
N ALA A 71 -4.92 -5.77 7.96
CA ALA A 71 -6.35 -5.96 8.17
C ALA A 71 -7.18 -5.11 7.18
N ASN A 72 -6.89 -3.80 7.09
CA ASN A 72 -7.55 -2.89 6.16
C ASN A 72 -7.33 -3.29 4.69
N ALA A 73 -6.13 -3.77 4.35
CA ALA A 73 -5.82 -4.24 3.00
C ALA A 73 -6.68 -5.45 2.59
N ARG A 74 -6.98 -6.37 3.52
CA ARG A 74 -7.88 -7.51 3.27
C ARG A 74 -9.32 -7.06 3.05
N ASP A 75 -9.80 -6.11 3.85
CA ASP A 75 -11.15 -5.56 3.69
C ASP A 75 -11.29 -4.81 2.36
N GLY A 76 -10.28 -4.02 1.97
CA GLY A 76 -10.22 -3.37 0.66
C GLY A 76 -10.18 -4.38 -0.50
N ALA A 77 -9.37 -5.44 -0.38
CA ALA A 77 -9.32 -6.50 -1.39
C ALA A 77 -10.68 -7.19 -1.55
N LYS A 78 -11.41 -7.41 -0.45
CA LYS A 78 -12.77 -7.99 -0.48
C LYS A 78 -13.77 -7.07 -1.20
N LEU A 79 -13.67 -5.76 -1.00
CA LEU A 79 -14.52 -4.78 -1.68
C LEU A 79 -14.27 -4.79 -3.20
N VAL A 80 -13.00 -4.76 -3.61
CA VAL A 80 -12.61 -4.80 -5.03
C VAL A 80 -13.04 -6.12 -5.68
N TYR A 81 -12.91 -7.24 -4.98
CA TYR A 81 -13.35 -8.54 -5.50
C TYR A 81 -14.86 -8.59 -5.73
N GLN A 82 -15.65 -8.11 -4.77
CA GLN A 82 -17.11 -8.02 -4.90
C GLN A 82 -17.53 -7.08 -6.03
N TYR A 83 -16.80 -5.98 -6.27
CA TYR A 83 -17.06 -5.08 -7.39
C TYR A 83 -16.92 -5.79 -8.74
N PHE A 84 -15.86 -6.58 -8.93
CA PHE A 84 -15.67 -7.33 -10.17
C PHE A 84 -16.68 -8.48 -10.32
N ASP A 85 -17.02 -9.18 -9.23
CA ASP A 85 -18.02 -10.26 -9.24
C ASP A 85 -19.43 -9.73 -9.57
N GLY A 86 -19.77 -8.53 -9.09
CA GLY A 86 -21.03 -7.84 -9.41
C GLY A 86 -21.07 -7.24 -10.82
N ALA A 87 -19.93 -6.84 -11.39
CA ALA A 87 -19.84 -6.27 -12.74
C ALA A 87 -20.17 -7.28 -13.86
N GLU A 88 -19.96 -8.57 -13.62
CA GLU A 88 -20.31 -9.65 -14.56
C GLU A 88 -21.83 -9.94 -14.59
N ALA A 89 -22.60 -9.44 -13.61
CA ALA A 89 -24.03 -9.72 -13.44
C ALA A 89 -24.99 -8.73 -14.15
N GLY A 90 -24.49 -7.66 -14.78
CA GLY A 90 -25.35 -6.73 -15.49
C GLY A 90 -24.63 -5.53 -16.08
N SER A 91 -24.50 -5.53 -17.41
CA SER A 91 -24.25 -4.29 -18.15
C SER A 91 -25.42 -3.33 -17.93
N GLY A 92 -25.13 -2.21 -17.27
CA GLY A 92 -25.93 -0.99 -17.33
C GLY A 92 -26.77 -0.67 -16.11
N THR A 93 -26.19 0.03 -15.13
CA THR A 93 -26.91 1.05 -14.36
C THR A 93 -25.92 2.11 -13.87
N ASN A 94 -26.29 3.37 -14.12
CA ASN A 94 -25.65 4.54 -13.53
C ASN A 94 -25.89 4.50 -12.02
N ASP A 95 -24.96 3.93 -11.25
CA ASP A 95 -24.98 4.04 -9.79
C ASP A 95 -24.38 5.39 -9.38
N PRO A 96 -25.16 6.31 -8.80
CA PRO A 96 -24.67 7.63 -8.39
C PRO A 96 -23.67 7.56 -7.22
N ALA A 97 -23.44 6.38 -6.65
CA ALA A 97 -22.42 6.15 -5.62
C ALA A 97 -20.98 6.22 -6.16
N LEU A 98 -20.76 6.06 -7.48
CA LEU A 98 -19.45 6.30 -8.10
C LEU A 98 -19.21 7.77 -8.51
N ALA A 99 -20.24 8.63 -8.46
CA ALA A 99 -20.12 10.04 -8.84
C ALA A 99 -19.72 10.98 -7.67
N ALA A 100 -19.60 10.46 -6.44
CA ALA A 100 -19.17 11.22 -5.28
C ALA A 100 -17.64 11.18 -5.11
N HIS A 101 -16.91 11.62 -6.13
CA HIS A 101 -15.57 12.17 -5.97
C HIS A 101 -15.59 13.56 -6.59
N PRO A 102 -15.52 14.65 -5.79
CA PRO A 102 -15.41 15.98 -6.37
C PRO A 102 -14.06 16.09 -7.08
N ALA A 103 -14.11 16.52 -8.33
CA ALA A 103 -12.94 16.89 -9.13
C ALA A 103 -12.11 17.98 -8.41
N PRO A 104 -10.79 18.08 -8.65
CA PRO A 104 -9.92 18.99 -7.92
C PRO A 104 -10.21 20.42 -8.39
N GLY A 105 -10.81 21.22 -7.52
CA GLY A 105 -11.09 22.62 -7.79
C GLY A 105 -11.39 23.35 -6.50
N ASP A 106 -10.40 24.10 -6.03
CA ASP A 106 -10.49 25.28 -5.17
C ASP A 106 -11.66 25.32 -4.17
N VAL A 107 -11.46 24.72 -2.99
CA VAL A 107 -12.23 25.09 -1.80
C VAL A 107 -11.30 25.85 -0.87
N THR A 108 -11.25 27.17 -1.07
CA THR A 108 -10.64 28.13 -0.14
C THR A 108 -11.17 27.85 1.26
N GLY A 109 -10.26 27.52 2.18
CA GLY A 109 -10.58 27.14 3.54
C GLY A 109 -11.27 28.26 4.30
N SER A 110 -12.54 28.04 4.64
CA SER A 110 -13.27 28.75 5.70
C SER A 110 -14.54 27.95 6.00
N ILE A 111 -14.49 27.11 7.04
CA ILE A 111 -15.70 26.49 7.61
C ILE A 111 -15.92 27.16 8.97
N PRO A 112 -17.12 27.68 9.27
CA PRO A 112 -17.38 28.35 10.54
C PRO A 112 -17.40 27.33 11.68
N ALA A 113 -16.91 27.72 12.85
CA ALA A 113 -16.93 26.91 14.05
C ALA A 113 -18.38 26.49 14.40
N PRO A 114 -18.67 25.19 14.66
CA PRO A 114 -20.02 24.77 14.99
C PRO A 114 -20.23 24.78 16.50
N ASP A 115 -21.27 25.52 16.92
CA ASP A 115 -21.95 25.25 18.18
C ASP A 115 -22.77 23.96 18.05
N GLY A 116 -22.60 23.08 19.04
CA GLY A 116 -23.65 22.26 19.63
C GLY A 116 -24.47 21.31 18.74
N THR A 117 -24.24 20.01 18.97
CA THR A 117 -25.27 18.97 19.10
C THR A 117 -26.01 18.54 17.82
N SER A 118 -25.60 17.40 17.25
CA SER A 118 -26.51 16.29 16.88
C SER A 118 -25.72 15.12 16.31
N GLY A 119 -26.15 13.91 16.66
CA GLY A 119 -25.47 12.65 16.36
C GLY A 119 -25.46 12.31 14.88
N GLY A 120 -24.30 11.84 14.43
CA GLY A 120 -24.04 11.29 13.12
C GLY A 120 -22.60 10.81 13.13
N GLU A 121 -22.40 9.58 13.61
CA GLU A 121 -21.09 8.94 13.69
C GLU A 121 -20.57 8.69 12.25
N LEU A 122 -19.92 9.70 11.69
CA LEU A 122 -19.06 9.54 10.53
C LEU A 122 -17.82 8.78 11.01
N SER A 123 -17.72 7.51 10.61
CA SER A 123 -16.47 6.74 10.70
C SER A 123 -15.41 7.40 9.80
N ILE A 124 -14.76 8.43 10.34
CA ILE A 124 -13.54 8.97 9.77
C ILE A 124 -12.45 7.94 10.12
N PRO A 125 -11.74 7.37 9.13
CA PRO A 125 -10.73 6.37 9.42
C PRO A 125 -9.57 7.01 10.20
N SER A 126 -9.03 6.27 11.17
CA SER A 126 -8.17 6.76 12.24
C SER A 126 -6.83 7.38 11.81
N TRP A 127 -6.47 7.28 10.53
CA TRP A 127 -5.28 7.90 9.94
C TRP A 127 -5.48 9.39 9.56
N HIS A 128 -6.71 9.92 9.74
CA HIS A 128 -7.03 11.33 9.52
C HIS A 128 -7.21 12.15 10.79
N LEU A 129 -7.01 11.57 11.98
CA LEU A 129 -6.91 12.40 13.16
C LEU A 129 -5.61 13.23 13.04
N PRO A 130 -5.64 14.55 13.32
CA PRO A 130 -4.41 15.27 13.57
C PRO A 130 -3.68 14.53 14.69
N ALA A 131 -2.38 14.31 14.50
CA ALA A 131 -1.52 13.64 15.47
C ALA A 131 -1.84 14.16 16.87
N PRO A 132 -1.91 13.29 17.91
CA PRO A 132 -2.14 13.76 19.26
C PRO A 132 -1.10 14.84 19.54
N GLU A 133 -1.57 16.05 19.83
CA GLU A 133 -0.74 17.17 20.20
C GLU A 133 0.10 16.68 21.38
N ILE A 134 1.38 16.38 21.12
CA ILE A 134 2.32 16.08 22.19
C ILE A 134 2.44 17.39 22.93
N ALA A 135 1.65 17.51 24.00
CA ALA A 135 1.88 18.49 25.03
C ALA A 135 3.37 18.49 25.29
N GLN A 136 4.04 19.62 25.01
CA GLN A 136 5.46 19.80 25.23
C GLN A 136 5.77 19.55 26.71
N GLN A 137 5.96 18.29 27.07
CA GLN A 137 6.64 17.93 28.28
C GLN A 137 8.11 18.14 27.99
N ASN A 138 8.61 19.23 28.55
CA ASN A 138 10.01 19.50 28.78
C ASN A 138 10.67 18.29 29.44
N SER A 139 11.02 17.30 28.62
CA SER A 139 11.83 16.16 28.97
C SER A 139 13.10 16.33 28.15
N SER A 140 14.14 16.75 28.85
CA SER A 140 15.53 16.72 28.41
C SER A 140 15.87 15.30 27.96
N VAL A 141 15.67 15.01 26.68
CA VAL A 141 16.27 13.86 26.01
C VAL A 141 17.76 14.17 25.95
N PRO A 142 18.67 13.33 26.51
CA PRO A 142 20.08 13.52 26.26
C PRO A 142 20.28 13.31 24.76
N GLU A 143 20.68 14.38 24.09
CA GLU A 143 21.09 14.40 22.70
C GLU A 143 22.03 13.21 22.48
N ALA A 144 21.56 12.18 21.77
CA ALA A 144 22.41 11.10 21.37
C ALA A 144 23.47 11.71 20.47
N SER A 145 24.66 11.96 21.04
CA SER A 145 25.83 12.43 20.33
C SER A 145 26.17 11.37 19.29
N PHE A 146 25.64 11.56 18.08
CA PHE A 146 26.08 10.83 16.91
C PHE A 146 27.55 11.17 16.74
N GLY A 147 28.40 10.27 17.25
CA GLY A 147 29.84 10.35 17.05
C GLY A 147 30.16 10.44 15.55
N PRO A 148 31.32 11.00 15.19
CA PRO A 148 31.69 11.21 13.80
C PRO A 148 31.57 9.89 13.01
N VAL A 149 30.77 9.92 11.94
CA VAL A 149 30.60 8.81 10.99
C VAL A 149 31.99 8.34 10.53
N PRO A 150 32.34 7.05 10.68
CA PRO A 150 33.63 6.54 10.21
C PRO A 150 33.78 6.78 8.70
N ARG A 151 34.78 7.56 8.29
CA ARG A 151 35.12 7.68 6.86
C ARG A 151 35.68 6.34 6.36
N PRO A 152 35.24 5.85 5.18
CA PRO A 152 35.83 4.68 4.56
C PRO A 152 37.34 4.87 4.34
N ASN A 153 38.13 3.85 4.68
CA ASN A 153 39.58 3.84 4.47
C ASN A 153 39.88 3.68 2.97
N PRO A 154 40.58 4.63 2.30
CA PRO A 154 40.86 4.54 0.87
C PRO A 154 41.85 3.44 0.46
N ARG A 155 42.41 2.67 1.40
CA ARG A 155 43.41 1.62 1.12
C ARG A 155 42.86 0.21 0.90
N SER A 156 41.55 -0.02 0.97
CA SER A 156 40.97 -1.36 0.76
C SER A 156 40.44 -1.59 -0.67
N VAL A 157 41.11 -1.06 -1.69
CA VAL A 157 40.94 -1.57 -3.06
C VAL A 157 41.71 -2.88 -3.17
N PRO A 158 41.05 -4.04 -3.31
CA PRO A 158 41.73 -5.26 -3.67
C PRO A 158 42.24 -5.08 -5.09
N ARG A 159 43.56 -5.09 -5.28
CA ARG A 159 44.14 -5.23 -6.61
C ARG A 159 44.32 -6.72 -6.88
N VAL A 160 43.26 -7.40 -7.32
CA VAL A 160 43.28 -8.57 -8.23
C VAL A 160 41.91 -8.66 -8.90
#